data_AF-A0A094B7D0-F1
#
_entry.id   AF-A0A094B7D0-F1
#
_cell.length_a   1.000
_cell.length_b   1.000
_cell.length_c   1.000
_cell.angle_alpha   90.00
_cell.angle_beta   90.00
_cell.angle_gamma   90.00
#
_symmetry.space_group_name_H-M   'P 1'
#
loop_
_entity.id
_entity.type
_entity.pdbx_description
1 polymer ?
#
loop_
_entity_poly.entity_id
_entity_poly.type
_entity_poly.pdbx_seq_one_letter_code
_entity_poly.pdbx_strand_id
1 'polypeptide(L)'
;MSTSAGSLLILPPPPPSLDRASLKAAYLPAFTASLCELASARVSPLAVLDIAILWPALCGQFEKPRSHLFKEAQHLLAELYSLISIICAQKNIELDGPGGVDPRVILVEYDPAQPLSYGESKPLTAVAGGPIIDLQTLVLTRRSWNLIFRVDGEQGQTVFQKYSTAANAQTPPLRGQ
;
A
#
# COMPACT_ATOMS: atom_id res chain seq x y z
N MET A 1 -2.23 -24.10 9.59
CA MET A 1 -1.19 -23.08 9.77
C MET A 1 -1.89 -21.74 9.88
N SER A 2 -1.97 -21.16 11.07
CA SER A 2 -2.53 -19.81 11.24
C SER A 2 -1.57 -18.84 10.57
N THR A 3 -1.93 -18.34 9.40
CA THR A 3 -1.20 -17.23 8.77
C THR A 3 -1.30 -16.04 9.71
N SER A 4 -0.17 -15.57 10.24
CA SER A 4 -0.16 -14.32 11.00
C SER A 4 -0.81 -13.23 10.14
N ALA A 5 -1.74 -12.48 10.72
CA ALA A 5 -2.38 -11.36 10.05
C ALA A 5 -1.29 -10.32 9.69
N GLY A 6 -1.18 -9.97 8.42
CA GLY A 6 -0.28 -8.90 7.97
C GLY A 6 -0.79 -7.53 8.42
N SER A 7 0.05 -6.51 8.33
CA SER A 7 -0.34 -5.11 8.55
C SER A 7 -0.38 -4.38 7.21
N LEU A 8 -1.18 -3.31 7.14
CA LEU A 8 -1.36 -2.50 5.94
C LEU A 8 -0.89 -1.07 6.21
N LEU A 9 -0.09 -0.49 5.33
CA LEU A 9 0.14 0.94 5.25
C LEU A 9 -0.51 1.49 3.99
N ILE A 10 -1.41 2.46 4.16
CA ILE A 10 -2.07 3.12 3.04
C ILE A 10 -1.42 4.48 2.80
N LEU A 11 -0.77 4.63 1.65
CA LEU A 11 -0.12 5.87 1.23
C LEU A 11 -1.02 6.72 0.32
N PRO A 12 -1.01 8.05 0.47
CA PRO A 12 -1.62 8.94 -0.51
C PRO A 12 -0.87 8.90 -1.85
N PRO A 13 -1.42 9.51 -2.91
CA PRO A 13 -0.75 9.61 -4.19
C PRO A 13 0.71 10.06 -4.11
N PRO A 14 1.59 9.48 -4.95
CA PRO A 14 2.96 9.97 -5.08
C PRO A 14 2.98 11.47 -5.36
N PRO A 15 4.00 12.18 -4.84
CA PRO A 15 4.21 13.57 -5.21
C PRO A 15 4.35 13.71 -6.73
N PRO A 16 4.08 14.89 -7.31
CA PRO A 16 4.16 15.11 -8.76
C PRO A 16 5.53 14.75 -9.36
N SER A 17 6.61 14.92 -8.58
CA SER A 17 7.95 14.46 -8.93
C SER A 17 8.27 13.17 -8.19
N LEU A 18 8.71 12.16 -8.93
CA LEU A 18 9.11 10.86 -8.36
C LEU A 18 10.61 10.82 -7.98
N ASP A 19 11.27 11.97 -7.92
CA ASP A 19 12.65 12.03 -7.46
C ASP A 19 12.78 11.64 -5.97
N ARG A 20 13.98 11.21 -5.60
CA ARG A 20 14.30 10.74 -4.24
C ARG A 20 13.94 11.75 -3.15
N ALA A 21 14.19 13.04 -3.35
CA ALA A 21 13.95 14.05 -2.34
C ALA A 21 12.45 14.24 -2.10
N SER A 22 11.67 14.30 -3.18
CA SER A 22 10.21 14.39 -3.14
C SER A 22 9.57 13.16 -2.46
N LEU A 23 9.97 11.95 -2.86
CA LEU A 23 9.46 10.71 -2.26
C LEU A 23 9.86 10.57 -0.79
N LYS A 24 11.10 10.93 -0.44
CA LYS A 24 11.56 10.95 0.95
C LYS A 24 10.75 11.94 1.79
N ALA A 25 10.52 13.16 1.29
CA ALA A 25 9.72 14.16 2.00
C ALA A 25 8.29 13.67 2.25
N ALA A 26 7.68 13.01 1.26
CA ALA A 26 6.32 12.51 1.34
C ALA A 26 6.16 11.30 2.27
N TYR A 27 7.08 10.33 2.23
CA TYR A 27 6.84 8.99 2.79
C TYR A 27 7.77 8.58 3.92
N LEU A 28 8.90 9.26 4.14
CA LEU A 28 9.83 8.92 5.22
C LEU A 28 9.14 8.85 6.61
N PRO A 29 8.26 9.79 7.01
CA PRO A 29 7.63 9.72 8.32
C PRO A 29 6.76 8.46 8.48
N ALA A 30 5.91 8.16 7.50
CA ALA A 30 4.99 7.02 7.55
C ALA A 30 5.73 5.67 7.52
N PHE A 31 6.75 5.54 6.68
CA PHE A 31 7.60 4.35 6.66
C PHE A 31 8.35 4.17 7.97
N THR A 32 8.92 5.25 8.51
CA THR A 32 9.63 5.17 9.79
C THR A 32 8.71 4.72 10.91
N ALA A 33 7.52 5.30 11.03
CA ALA A 33 6.55 4.96 12.07
C ALA A 33 6.12 3.49 11.99
N SER A 34 5.61 3.07 10.82
CA SER A 34 5.10 1.70 10.62
C SER A 34 6.17 0.63 10.79
N LEU A 35 7.37 0.82 10.23
CA LEU A 35 8.46 -0.14 10.36
C LEU A 35 8.94 -0.25 11.81
N CYS A 36 9.10 0.87 12.52
CA CYS A 36 9.50 0.85 13.94
C CYS A 36 8.45 0.17 14.82
N GLU A 37 7.17 0.43 14.58
CA GLU A 37 6.08 -0.16 15.36
C GLU A 37 6.02 -1.68 15.18
N LEU A 38 6.09 -2.16 13.94
CA LEU A 38 6.10 -3.60 13.66
C LEU A 38 7.34 -4.30 14.22
N ALA A 39 8.53 -3.68 14.09
CA ALA A 39 9.75 -4.22 14.67
C ALA A 39 9.68 -4.29 16.21
N SER A 40 9.04 -3.31 16.84
CA SER A 40 8.90 -3.24 18.31
C SER A 40 7.93 -4.27 18.87
N ALA A 41 6.93 -4.68 18.08
CA ALA A 41 5.96 -5.71 18.48
C ALA A 41 6.58 -7.11 18.66
N ARG A 42 7.86 -7.32 18.29
CA ARG A 42 8.63 -8.56 18.43
C ARG A 42 7.85 -9.79 17.95
N VAL A 43 7.20 -9.66 16.79
CA VAL A 43 6.39 -10.71 16.20
C VAL A 43 7.32 -11.77 15.61
N SER A 44 7.32 -12.98 16.20
CA SER A 44 8.00 -14.16 15.63
C SER A 44 6.94 -15.00 14.91
N PRO A 45 7.12 -15.40 13.64
CA PRO A 45 8.41 -15.48 12.93
C PRO A 45 8.79 -14.28 12.04
N LEU A 46 7.86 -13.50 11.47
CA LEU A 46 8.15 -12.36 10.57
C LEU A 46 6.90 -11.48 10.47
N ALA A 47 7.04 -10.14 10.55
CA ALA A 47 5.92 -9.21 10.41
C ALA A 47 5.75 -8.78 8.95
N VAL A 48 4.61 -9.09 8.32
CA VAL A 48 4.32 -8.65 6.94
C VAL A 48 3.74 -7.25 6.95
N LEU A 49 4.28 -6.33 6.14
CA LEU A 49 3.76 -4.99 5.92
C LEU A 49 3.42 -4.82 4.43
N ASP A 50 2.14 -4.91 4.08
CA ASP A 50 1.67 -4.54 2.76
C ASP A 50 1.57 -3.00 2.67
N ILE A 51 2.20 -2.38 1.68
CA ILE A 51 2.26 -0.93 1.47
C ILE A 51 1.47 -0.60 0.20
N ALA A 52 0.23 -0.14 0.36
CA ALA A 52 -0.64 0.23 -0.75
C ALA A 52 -0.40 1.69 -1.17
N ILE A 53 0.02 1.91 -2.41
CA ILE A 53 0.26 3.24 -2.98
C ILE A 53 -0.82 3.53 -4.01
N LEU A 54 -1.69 4.48 -3.67
CA LEU A 54 -2.81 4.87 -4.50
C LEU A 54 -2.33 5.85 -5.56
N TRP A 55 -2.15 5.39 -6.80
CA TRP A 55 -1.49 6.17 -7.83
C TRP A 55 -2.43 6.50 -9.01
N PRO A 56 -2.88 7.77 -9.12
CA PRO A 56 -3.78 8.20 -10.20
C PRO A 56 -3.24 8.05 -11.62
N ALA A 57 -1.92 8.00 -11.79
CA ALA A 57 -1.32 7.83 -13.13
C ALA A 57 -1.66 6.47 -13.76
N LEU A 58 -2.09 5.50 -12.94
CA LEU A 58 -2.52 4.18 -13.37
C LEU A 58 -3.92 4.19 -14.00
N CYS A 59 -4.74 5.21 -13.73
CA CYS A 59 -6.11 5.29 -14.21
C CYS A 59 -6.20 5.42 -15.73
N GLY A 60 -7.11 4.63 -16.33
CA GLY A 60 -7.38 4.70 -17.78
C GLY A 60 -6.25 4.17 -18.67
N GLN A 61 -5.27 3.46 -18.11
CA GLN A 61 -4.12 2.94 -18.87
C GLN A 61 -4.37 1.53 -19.46
N PHE A 62 -5.54 0.92 -19.21
CA PHE A 62 -5.89 -0.43 -19.69
C PHE A 62 -5.87 -0.57 -21.22
N GLU A 63 -6.15 0.51 -21.94
CA GLU A 63 -6.16 0.52 -23.41
C GLU A 63 -4.75 0.71 -24.01
N LYS A 64 -3.76 1.09 -23.19
CA LYS A 64 -2.38 1.26 -23.63
C LYS A 64 -1.55 0.00 -23.36
N PRO A 65 -0.46 -0.23 -24.11
CA PRO A 65 0.51 -1.24 -23.73
C PRO A 65 1.03 -1.00 -22.31
N ARG A 66 0.97 -2.02 -21.45
CA ARG A 66 1.40 -1.91 -20.03
C ARG A 66 2.85 -1.47 -19.87
N SER A 67 3.69 -1.74 -20.86
CA SER A 67 5.08 -1.29 -20.91
C SER A 67 5.23 0.22 -20.79
N HIS A 68 4.20 0.99 -21.15
CA HIS A 68 4.19 2.45 -21.00
C HIS A 68 4.33 2.91 -19.55
N LEU A 69 3.95 2.08 -18.57
CA LEU A 69 4.06 2.39 -17.14
C LEU A 69 5.31 1.82 -16.49
N PHE A 70 6.06 0.95 -17.19
CA PHE A 70 7.12 0.17 -16.56
C PHE A 70 8.26 1.05 -16.06
N LYS A 71 8.65 2.06 -16.84
CA LYS A 71 9.78 2.92 -16.48
C LYS A 71 9.48 3.68 -15.18
N GLU A 72 8.33 4.34 -15.10
CA GLU A 72 7.91 5.13 -13.95
C GLU A 72 7.62 4.22 -12.75
N ALA A 73 6.95 3.08 -12.95
CA ALA A 73 6.66 2.13 -11.88
C ALA A 73 7.94 1.50 -11.31
N GLN A 74 8.89 1.10 -12.15
CA GLN A 74 10.18 0.59 -11.71
C GLN A 74 10.98 1.65 -10.97
N HIS A 75 10.99 2.90 -11.45
CA HIS A 75 11.68 3.99 -10.77
C HIS A 75 11.06 4.26 -9.39
N LEU A 76 9.73 4.36 -9.30
CA LEU A 76 9.02 4.54 -8.05
C LEU A 76 9.33 3.39 -7.07
N LEU A 77 9.20 2.14 -7.51
CA LEU A 77 9.50 0.98 -6.67
C LEU A 77 10.96 0.98 -6.20
N ALA A 78 11.91 1.30 -7.08
CA ALA A 78 13.33 1.37 -6.73
C ALA A 78 13.60 2.43 -5.64
N GLU A 79 13.02 3.62 -5.76
CA GLU A 79 13.18 4.67 -4.77
C GLU A 79 12.51 4.32 -3.43
N LEU A 80 11.32 3.69 -3.45
CA LEU A 80 10.62 3.27 -2.24
C LEU A 80 11.35 2.16 -1.49
N TYR A 81 11.76 1.09 -2.18
CA TYR A 81 12.53 0.03 -1.56
C TYR A 81 13.91 0.50 -1.08
N SER A 82 14.53 1.46 -1.79
CA SER A 82 15.74 2.11 -1.31
C SER A 82 15.49 2.88 0.00
N LEU A 83 14.40 3.64 0.08
CA LEU A 83 14.02 4.38 1.28
C LEU A 83 13.72 3.44 2.46
N ILE A 84 12.96 2.37 2.23
CA ILE A 84 12.67 1.32 3.23
C ILE A 84 13.98 0.71 3.76
N SER A 85 14.89 0.34 2.86
CA SER A 85 16.18 -0.24 3.22
C SER A 85 17.03 0.70 4.06
N ILE A 86 17.08 1.99 3.70
CA ILE A 86 17.80 3.03 4.47
C ILE A 86 17.22 3.15 5.88
N ILE A 87 15.89 3.20 6.02
CA ILE A 87 15.22 3.30 7.33
C ILE A 87 15.55 2.08 8.17
N CYS A 88 15.42 0.87 7.61
CA CYS A 88 15.68 -0.37 8.34
C CYS A 88 17.14 -0.44 8.81
N ALA A 89 18.09 -0.09 7.95
CA ALA A 89 19.50 -0.01 8.33
C ALA A 89 19.74 1.02 9.45
N GLN A 90 19.15 2.21 9.38
CA GLN A 90 19.29 3.27 10.39
C GLN A 90 18.65 2.91 11.73
N LYS A 91 17.57 2.13 11.71
CA LYS A 91 16.80 1.74 12.90
C LYS A 91 17.16 0.35 13.43
N ASN A 92 18.13 -0.33 12.80
CA ASN A 92 18.52 -1.70 13.12
C ASN A 92 17.33 -2.68 13.09
N ILE A 93 16.54 -2.60 12.02
CA ILE A 93 15.39 -3.47 11.75
C ILE A 93 15.83 -4.52 10.72
N GLU A 94 15.62 -5.79 11.04
CA GLU A 94 15.88 -6.90 10.13
C GLU A 94 14.81 -6.92 9.02
N LEU A 95 15.24 -7.08 7.77
CA LEU A 95 14.36 -7.26 6.61
C LEU A 95 14.30 -8.74 6.24
N ASP A 96 13.10 -9.27 6.02
CA ASP A 96 12.84 -10.63 5.51
C ASP A 96 13.46 -11.79 6.32
N GLY A 97 13.92 -11.49 7.55
CA GLY A 97 14.52 -12.44 8.48
C GLY A 97 13.67 -12.68 9.73
N PRO A 98 13.98 -13.73 10.53
CA PRO A 98 13.27 -14.01 11.78
C PRO A 98 13.23 -12.81 12.73
N GLY A 99 12.02 -12.40 13.13
CA GLY A 99 11.80 -11.23 13.98
C GLY A 99 11.92 -9.88 13.26
N GLY A 100 12.07 -9.90 11.93
CA GLY A 100 12.11 -8.73 11.07
C GLY A 100 10.76 -8.31 10.50
N VAL A 101 10.81 -7.44 9.49
CA VAL A 101 9.65 -6.98 8.71
C VAL A 101 9.84 -7.38 7.25
N ASP A 102 8.76 -7.81 6.60
CA ASP A 102 8.64 -8.12 5.17
C ASP A 102 7.75 -7.04 4.52
N PRO A 103 8.34 -5.94 4.03
CA PRO A 103 7.61 -4.85 3.39
C PRO A 103 7.33 -5.17 1.91
N ARG A 104 6.07 -5.02 1.50
CA ARG A 104 5.61 -5.36 0.14
C ARG A 104 4.85 -4.19 -0.47
N VAL A 105 5.44 -3.54 -1.47
CA VAL A 105 4.78 -2.42 -2.15
C VAL A 105 3.76 -2.93 -3.18
N ILE A 106 2.53 -2.44 -3.09
CA ILE A 106 1.41 -2.73 -3.97
C ILE A 106 1.00 -1.43 -4.66
N LEU A 107 1.03 -1.43 -5.99
CA LEU A 107 0.55 -0.31 -6.79
C LEU A 107 -0.96 -0.42 -6.98
N VAL A 108 -1.68 0.62 -6.57
CA VAL A 108 -3.14 0.64 -6.56
C VAL A 108 -3.65 1.75 -7.47
N GLU A 109 -4.40 1.38 -8.50
CA GLU A 109 -5.13 2.34 -9.32
C GLU A 109 -6.15 3.08 -8.46
N TYR A 110 -6.11 4.41 -8.56
CA TYR A 110 -6.91 5.28 -7.72
C TYR A 110 -7.33 6.54 -8.46
N ASP A 111 -8.64 6.65 -8.71
CA ASP A 111 -9.24 7.90 -9.12
C ASP A 111 -9.81 8.62 -7.89
N PRO A 112 -9.32 9.83 -7.53
CA PRO A 112 -9.86 10.60 -6.42
C PRO A 112 -11.32 11.01 -6.64
N ALA A 113 -11.72 11.29 -7.89
CA ALA A 113 -13.06 11.76 -8.25
C ALA A 113 -14.08 10.63 -8.34
N GLN A 114 -13.64 9.39 -8.60
CA GLN A 114 -14.55 8.27 -8.74
C GLN A 114 -15.02 7.74 -7.37
N PRO A 115 -16.33 7.70 -7.08
CA PRO A 115 -16.83 6.98 -5.91
C PRO A 115 -16.56 5.48 -6.08
N LEU A 116 -16.24 4.79 -4.98
CA LEU A 116 -16.16 3.33 -5.01
C LEU A 116 -17.58 2.79 -5.17
N SER A 117 -17.89 2.18 -6.32
CA SER A 117 -19.20 1.56 -6.55
C SER A 117 -19.37 0.34 -5.64
N TYR A 118 -20.35 0.42 -4.74
CA TYR A 118 -20.76 -0.68 -3.89
C TYR A 118 -21.63 -1.64 -4.72
N GLY A 119 -21.13 -2.83 -5.02
CA GLY A 119 -21.94 -3.93 -5.57
C GLY A 119 -21.87 -4.15 -7.08
N GLU A 120 -21.36 -3.21 -7.87
CA GLU A 120 -21.00 -3.46 -9.26
C GLU A 120 -19.52 -3.81 -9.35
N SER A 121 -19.22 -5.10 -9.27
CA SER A 121 -17.92 -5.58 -9.71
C SER A 121 -17.77 -5.21 -11.18
N LYS A 122 -16.88 -4.26 -11.49
CA LYS A 122 -16.27 -4.19 -12.82
C LYS A 122 -15.84 -5.63 -13.12
N PRO A 123 -16.29 -6.24 -14.23
CA PRO A 123 -16.17 -7.69 -14.39
C PRO A 123 -14.71 -8.09 -14.16
N LEU A 124 -14.47 -9.09 -13.32
CA LEU A 124 -13.12 -9.55 -12.93
C LEU A 124 -12.23 -9.84 -14.16
N THR A 125 -12.83 -10.02 -15.33
CA THR A 125 -12.16 -10.14 -16.63
C THR A 125 -11.42 -8.88 -17.08
N ALA A 126 -11.71 -7.69 -16.54
CA ALA A 126 -10.93 -6.46 -16.72
C ALA A 126 -9.77 -6.33 -15.73
N VAL A 127 -9.71 -7.16 -14.68
CA VAL A 127 -8.53 -7.35 -13.81
C VAL A 127 -7.52 -8.20 -14.58
N ALA A 128 -7.02 -7.61 -15.66
CA ALA A 128 -6.14 -8.27 -16.60
C ALA A 128 -4.83 -8.61 -15.88
N GLY A 129 -4.48 -9.91 -15.79
CA GLY A 129 -3.41 -10.46 -14.96
C GLY A 129 -2.09 -9.68 -14.94
N GLY A 130 -1.91 -8.84 -13.93
CA GLY A 130 -0.74 -8.01 -13.71
C GLY A 130 -0.66 -7.56 -12.23
N PRO A 131 0.49 -7.04 -11.78
CA PRO A 131 0.72 -6.72 -10.37
C PRO A 131 0.03 -5.43 -9.88
N ILE A 132 -0.62 -4.69 -10.78
CA ILE A 132 -1.37 -3.47 -10.48
C ILE A 132 -2.83 -3.85 -10.27
N ILE A 133 -3.41 -3.42 -9.16
CA ILE A 133 -4.81 -3.67 -8.79
C ILE A 133 -5.56 -2.34 -8.61
N ASP A 134 -6.88 -2.35 -8.63
CA ASP A 134 -7.67 -1.18 -8.22
C ASP A 134 -7.97 -1.20 -6.71
N LEU A 135 -8.39 -0.05 -6.18
CA LEU A 135 -8.72 0.09 -4.76
C LEU A 135 -9.86 -0.85 -4.34
N GLN A 136 -10.80 -1.14 -5.24
CA GLN A 136 -11.90 -2.08 -4.98
C GLN A 136 -11.38 -3.50 -4.80
N THR A 137 -10.41 -3.93 -5.62
CA THR A 137 -9.76 -5.23 -5.52
C THR A 137 -9.02 -5.36 -4.20
N LEU A 138 -8.31 -4.31 -3.76
CA LEU A 138 -7.66 -4.28 -2.44
C LEU A 138 -8.68 -4.50 -1.31
N VAL A 139 -9.83 -3.83 -1.36
CA VAL A 139 -10.95 -4.00 -0.41
C VAL A 139 -11.52 -5.42 -0.46
N LEU A 140 -11.69 -5.98 -1.65
CA LEU A 140 -12.24 -7.32 -1.86
C LEU A 140 -11.30 -8.45 -1.46
N THR A 141 -10.00 -8.20 -1.23
CA THR A 141 -9.07 -9.23 -0.75
C THR A 141 -9.47 -9.82 0.61
N ARG A 142 -10.31 -9.12 1.38
CA ARG A 142 -10.78 -9.52 2.72
C ARG A 142 -9.65 -9.94 3.67
N ARG A 143 -8.42 -9.43 3.47
CA ARG A 143 -7.32 -9.69 4.40
C ARG A 143 -7.71 -9.14 5.76
N SER A 144 -7.56 -9.99 6.79
CA SER A 144 -7.69 -9.55 8.18
C SER A 144 -6.39 -8.89 8.57
N TRP A 145 -6.35 -7.55 8.57
CA TRP A 145 -5.17 -6.80 8.95
C TRP A 145 -5.00 -6.82 10.46
N ASN A 146 -3.74 -6.93 10.91
CA ASN A 146 -3.40 -6.79 12.32
C ASN A 146 -3.41 -5.30 12.70
N LEU A 147 -2.69 -4.48 11.94
CA LEU A 147 -2.64 -3.02 12.08
C LEU A 147 -2.90 -2.36 10.71
N ILE A 148 -3.51 -1.17 10.72
CA ILE A 148 -3.67 -0.36 9.52
C ILE A 148 -3.09 1.03 9.77
N PHE A 149 -1.91 1.27 9.21
CA PHE A 149 -1.24 2.55 9.24
C PHE A 149 -1.80 3.49 8.18
N ARG A 150 -1.94 4.76 8.55
CA ARG A 150 -2.29 5.87 7.66
C ARG A 150 -1.22 6.95 7.73
N VAL A 151 -1.12 7.73 6.66
CA VAL A 151 -0.29 8.93 6.65
C VAL A 151 -1.07 10.09 7.26
N ASP A 152 -0.41 10.88 8.11
CA ASP A 152 -0.99 12.10 8.65
C ASP A 152 -1.20 13.16 7.56
N GLY A 153 -2.18 14.04 7.78
CA GLY A 153 -2.54 15.11 6.84
C GLY A 153 -3.78 14.80 5.99
N GLU A 154 -4.25 15.81 5.27
CA GLU A 154 -5.54 15.77 4.57
C GLU A 154 -5.62 14.66 3.51
N GLN A 155 -4.58 14.51 2.69
CA GLN A 155 -4.55 13.50 1.62
C GLN A 155 -4.52 12.07 2.19
N GLY A 156 -3.71 11.84 3.23
CA GLY A 156 -3.64 10.54 3.90
C GLY A 156 -4.95 10.16 4.57
N GLN A 157 -5.59 11.12 5.26
CA GLN A 157 -6.91 10.93 5.86
C GLN A 157 -7.99 10.64 4.81
N THR A 158 -7.99 11.37 3.70
CA THR A 158 -8.98 11.20 2.62
C THR A 158 -8.91 9.80 2.01
N VAL A 159 -7.71 9.35 1.69
CA VAL A 159 -7.47 8.02 1.14
C VAL A 159 -7.83 6.92 2.14
N PHE A 160 -7.42 7.07 3.39
CA PHE A 160 -7.76 6.12 4.46
C PHE A 160 -9.27 6.02 4.67
N GLN A 161 -9.99 7.14 4.69
CA GLN A 161 -11.46 7.14 4.83
C GLN A 161 -12.12 6.42 3.66
N LYS A 162 -11.69 6.71 2.43
CA LYS A 162 -12.23 6.05 1.22
C LYS A 162 -12.04 4.53 1.27
N TYR A 163 -10.86 4.06 1.66
CA TYR A 163 -10.61 2.63 1.88
C TYR A 163 -11.48 2.06 3.02
N SER A 164 -11.49 2.72 4.18
CA SER A 164 -12.16 2.24 5.38
C SER A 164 -13.67 2.18 5.21
N THR A 165 -14.31 3.19 4.60
CA THR A 165 -15.75 3.15 4.30
C THR A 165 -16.08 1.97 3.38
N ALA A 166 -15.29 1.77 2.32
CA ALA A 166 -15.50 0.67 1.39
C ALA A 166 -15.31 -0.71 2.04
N ALA A 167 -14.27 -0.85 2.87
CA ALA A 167 -13.99 -2.09 3.56
C ALA A 167 -14.99 -2.39 4.69
N ASN A 168 -15.56 -1.38 5.35
CA ASN A 168 -16.58 -1.58 6.38
C ASN A 168 -17.98 -1.88 5.82
N ALA A 169 -18.26 -1.51 4.57
CA ALA A 169 -19.48 -1.93 3.87
C ALA A 169 -19.48 -3.44 3.53
N GLN A 170 -18.33 -4.09 3.66
CA GLN A 170 -18.16 -5.50 3.40
C GLN A 170 -18.38 -6.32 4.68
N THR A 171 -18.98 -7.51 4.57
CA THR A 171 -19.22 -8.42 5.72
C THR A 171 -18.20 -9.56 5.75
N PRO A 172 -17.49 -9.84 6.86
CA PRO A 172 -17.46 -9.06 8.10
C PRO A 172 -16.73 -7.72 7.91
N PRO A 173 -16.99 -6.72 8.78
CA PRO A 173 -16.36 -5.40 8.70
C PRO A 173 -14.84 -5.48 8.89
N LEU A 174 -14.16 -4.39 8.50
CA LEU A 174 -12.71 -4.26 8.55
C LEU A 174 -12.17 -4.55 9.97
N ARG A 175 -11.10 -5.34 10.05
CA ARG A 175 -10.32 -5.56 11.28
C ARG A 175 -8.94 -4.89 11.15
N GLY A 176 -8.44 -4.39 12.26
CA GLY A 176 -7.21 -3.61 12.38
C GLY A 176 -7.50 -2.23 12.99
N GLN A 177 -6.74 -1.84 14.00
CA GLN A 177 -6.78 -0.50 14.62
C GLN A 177 -5.43 0.19 14.41
#